data_AF-A0AA44TCG1-F1
#
_entry.id   AF-A0AA44TCG1-F1
#
_cell.length_a   1.000
_cell.length_b   1.000
_cell.length_c   1.000
_cell.angle_alpha   90.00
_cell.angle_beta   90.00
_cell.angle_gamma   90.00
#
_symmetry.space_group_name_H-M   'P 1'
#
loop_
_entity.id
_entity.type
_entity.pdbx_description
1 polymer ?
#
loop_
_entity_poly.entity_id
_entity_poly.type
_entity_poly.pdbx_seq_one_letter_code
_entity_poly.pdbx_strand_id
1 'polypeptide(L)'
;MITKPKDRIKTSQAIVVVVNFILGTAILTLPRTVAEKVKTPDVWISVILGGIIAMGAGVIIVKLGQHFPGKTFYQYSQEIVGKWIGWLLSLLVVCYFLATSGFQIRSMAEVTSLFLLEGTPMWAIIMPFMWIGLYLIMGGINSIVRLFDIILPITILVFLLVSLLGLGIFEIDNLRPVLGLGVTPVLNGIKTTTLAYTGPEIMLILLMFMEQPNKAVKVILVGVSIPLIFYVITIVMVIGSLSVDGVVTRTWPTIDLMRSFEIPGLIFERFESLLLVIWIMQMFAIYTMSLYAAALGLAQLFKKSIHPFMFGLLPIIYIIAMTLKNINDLFKFGDMIGNTAMFLFGLQPLLLLVILRLKGRRHKIKP
;
A
#
# COMPACT_ATOMS: atom_id res chain seq x y z
N MET A 1 7.63 27.65 6.20
CA MET A 1 7.03 26.98 7.37
C MET A 1 5.54 26.80 7.09
N ILE A 2 5.04 25.58 6.89
CA ILE A 2 3.59 25.34 7.01
C ILE A 2 3.34 25.16 8.50
N THR A 3 3.03 26.26 9.21
CA THR A 3 2.87 26.31 10.67
C THR A 3 1.42 26.52 11.12
N LYS A 4 0.41 26.35 10.25
CA LYS A 4 -1.02 26.26 10.64
C LYS A 4 -1.82 25.28 9.78
N PRO A 5 -2.84 24.60 10.35
CA PRO A 5 -3.52 23.46 9.73
C PRO A 5 -4.65 23.93 8.82
N LYS A 6 -4.34 24.40 7.61
CA LYS A 6 -5.38 24.42 6.55
C LYS A 6 -5.76 23.00 6.13
N ASP A 7 -4.82 22.08 6.31
CA ASP A 7 -4.98 20.68 5.97
C ASP A 7 -5.41 19.88 7.20
N ARG A 8 -6.69 19.50 7.21
CA ARG A 8 -7.32 18.66 8.23
C ARG A 8 -8.14 17.59 7.54
N ILE A 9 -8.01 16.36 8.02
CA ILE A 9 -8.74 15.21 7.47
C ILE A 9 -9.68 14.63 8.52
N LYS A 10 -10.89 14.30 8.08
CA LYS A 10 -11.87 13.59 8.91
C LYS A 10 -11.40 12.17 9.20
N THR A 11 -11.94 11.54 10.24
CA THR A 11 -11.64 10.13 10.55
C THR A 11 -12.02 9.19 9.41
N SER A 12 -13.14 9.43 8.73
CA SER A 12 -13.55 8.65 7.55
C SER A 12 -12.55 8.77 6.41
N GLN A 13 -12.08 9.98 6.13
CA GLN A 13 -11.07 10.24 5.10
C GLN A 13 -9.73 9.57 5.42
N ALA A 14 -9.32 9.56 6.70
CA ALA A 14 -8.13 8.82 7.10
C ALA A 14 -8.29 7.30 6.88
N ILE A 15 -9.50 6.74 7.10
CA ILE A 15 -9.80 5.34 6.75
C ILE A 15 -9.63 5.14 5.25
N VAL A 16 -10.24 6.02 4.43
CA VAL A 16 -10.13 5.96 2.96
C VAL A 16 -8.68 5.99 2.49
N VAL A 17 -7.81 6.80 3.12
CA VAL A 17 -6.38 6.81 2.81
C VAL A 17 -5.73 5.47 3.10
N VAL A 18 -5.94 4.91 4.31
CA VAL A 18 -5.37 3.61 4.67
C VAL A 18 -5.86 2.50 3.74
N VAL A 19 -7.15 2.49 3.38
CA VAL A 19 -7.73 1.48 2.47
C VAL A 19 -7.06 1.51 1.10
N ASN A 20 -7.06 2.68 0.42
CA ASN A 20 -6.45 2.78 -0.92
C ASN A 20 -4.94 2.54 -0.88
N PHE A 21 -4.26 2.99 0.20
CA PHE A 21 -2.83 2.83 0.31
C PHE A 21 -2.42 1.35 0.46
N ILE A 22 -3.27 0.52 1.06
CA ILE A 22 -3.08 -0.94 1.11
C ILE A 22 -3.50 -1.59 -0.21
N LEU A 23 -4.70 -1.29 -0.73
CA LEU A 23 -5.33 -2.03 -1.83
C LEU A 23 -4.51 -2.14 -3.12
N GLY A 24 -3.54 -1.25 -3.38
CA GLY A 24 -2.82 -1.05 -4.64
C GLY A 24 -2.39 -2.27 -5.46
N THR A 25 -1.08 -2.49 -5.61
CA THR A 25 -0.57 -3.53 -6.54
C THR A 25 -0.80 -4.95 -6.02
N ALA A 26 -0.90 -5.12 -4.70
CA ALA A 26 -0.99 -6.42 -4.07
C ALA A 26 -2.26 -7.19 -4.46
N ILE A 27 -3.39 -6.53 -4.73
CA ILE A 27 -4.60 -7.26 -5.15
C ILE A 27 -4.43 -8.04 -6.46
N LEU A 28 -3.48 -7.62 -7.31
CA LEU A 28 -3.23 -8.23 -8.62
C LEU A 28 -2.21 -9.36 -8.59
N THR A 29 -1.30 -9.32 -7.63
CA THR A 29 -0.16 -10.24 -7.56
C THR A 29 -0.24 -11.19 -6.39
N LEU A 30 -0.96 -10.83 -5.32
CA LEU A 30 -1.05 -11.60 -4.08
C LEU A 30 -1.46 -13.05 -4.34
N PRO A 31 -2.50 -13.37 -5.14
CA PRO A 31 -2.87 -14.76 -5.39
C PRO A 31 -1.71 -15.63 -5.87
N ARG A 32 -0.90 -15.13 -6.81
CA ARG A 32 0.29 -15.81 -7.28
C ARG A 32 1.33 -15.97 -6.16
N THR A 33 1.73 -14.85 -5.56
CA THR A 33 2.90 -14.82 -4.66
C THR A 33 2.68 -15.61 -3.38
N VAL A 34 1.45 -15.63 -2.85
CA VAL A 34 1.14 -16.45 -1.69
C VAL A 34 0.87 -17.92 -2.06
N ALA A 35 0.22 -18.21 -3.20
CA ALA A 35 0.05 -19.59 -3.68
C ALA A 35 1.40 -20.27 -3.95
N GLU A 36 2.39 -19.54 -4.48
CA GLU A 36 3.76 -20.06 -4.68
C GLU A 36 4.43 -20.52 -3.37
N LYS A 37 4.09 -19.90 -2.23
CA LYS A 37 4.65 -20.22 -0.90
C LYS A 37 3.85 -21.28 -0.16
N VAL A 38 2.53 -21.20 -0.23
CA VAL A 38 1.61 -22.08 0.51
C VAL A 38 1.40 -23.39 -0.26
N LYS A 39 1.26 -23.34 -1.59
CA LYS A 39 1.05 -24.50 -2.48
C LYS A 39 -0.17 -25.38 -2.18
N THR A 40 -1.07 -24.92 -1.32
CA THR A 40 -2.30 -25.62 -0.94
C THR A 40 -3.48 -24.66 -1.00
N PRO A 41 -4.73 -25.14 -1.21
CA PRO A 41 -5.90 -24.26 -1.37
C PRO A 41 -6.24 -23.38 -0.14
N ASP A 42 -5.73 -23.72 1.04
CA ASP A 42 -5.89 -22.96 2.29
C ASP A 42 -5.10 -21.63 2.37
N VAL A 43 -4.58 -21.14 1.24
CA VAL A 43 -3.89 -19.84 1.09
C VAL A 43 -4.64 -18.67 1.75
N TRP A 44 -5.97 -18.65 1.66
CA TRP A 44 -6.81 -17.58 2.21
C TRP A 44 -6.66 -17.44 3.73
N ILE A 45 -6.29 -18.50 4.46
CA ILE A 45 -6.02 -18.45 5.90
C ILE A 45 -4.75 -17.64 6.16
N SER A 46 -3.69 -17.83 5.36
CA SER A 46 -2.47 -17.02 5.48
C SER A 46 -2.76 -15.54 5.31
N VAL A 47 -3.66 -15.20 4.37
CA VAL A 47 -4.06 -13.81 4.08
C VAL A 47 -4.74 -13.18 5.30
N ILE A 48 -5.64 -13.91 5.96
CA ILE A 48 -6.29 -13.45 7.20
C ILE A 48 -5.23 -13.19 8.29
N LEU A 49 -4.32 -14.15 8.51
CA LEU A 49 -3.26 -14.01 9.52
C LEU A 49 -2.33 -12.83 9.22
N GLY A 50 -1.94 -12.65 7.95
CA GLY A 50 -1.12 -11.54 7.49
C GLY A 50 -1.77 -10.18 7.80
N GLY A 51 -3.08 -10.05 7.56
CA GLY A 51 -3.81 -8.82 7.86
C GLY A 51 -3.97 -8.55 9.35
N ILE A 52 -4.16 -9.58 10.18
CA ILE A 52 -4.17 -9.43 11.66
C ILE A 52 -2.81 -8.92 12.16
N ILE A 53 -1.71 -9.45 11.63
CA ILE A 53 -0.35 -8.99 11.96
C ILE A 53 -0.17 -7.51 11.56
N ALA A 54 -0.61 -7.14 10.35
CA ALA A 54 -0.54 -5.77 9.87
C ALA A 54 -1.41 -4.80 10.71
N MET A 55 -2.60 -5.23 11.17
CA MET A 55 -3.40 -4.46 12.13
C MET A 55 -2.64 -4.23 13.42
N GLY A 56 -2.00 -5.27 13.97
CA GLY A 56 -1.17 -5.16 15.17
C GLY A 56 -0.04 -4.14 15.01
N ALA A 57 0.72 -4.23 13.92
CA ALA A 57 1.78 -3.27 13.60
C ALA A 57 1.24 -1.84 13.45
N GLY A 58 0.12 -1.66 12.73
CA GLY A 58 -0.55 -0.38 12.57
C GLY A 58 -1.01 0.23 13.90
N VAL A 59 -1.53 -0.59 14.82
CA VAL A 59 -1.92 -0.13 16.16
C VAL A 59 -0.71 0.36 16.94
N ILE A 60 0.44 -0.32 16.86
CA ILE A 60 1.69 0.12 17.50
C ILE A 60 2.13 1.48 16.94
N ILE A 61 2.12 1.62 15.62
CA ILE A 61 2.45 2.88 14.92
C ILE A 61 1.57 4.03 15.40
N VAL A 62 0.25 3.81 15.44
CA VAL A 62 -0.71 4.81 15.90
C VAL A 62 -0.49 5.14 17.36
N LYS A 63 -0.32 4.14 18.23
CA LYS A 63 -0.08 4.36 19.66
C LYS A 63 1.17 5.18 19.88
N LEU A 64 2.25 4.94 19.13
CA LEU A 64 3.45 5.76 19.18
C LEU A 64 3.13 7.22 18.79
N GLY A 65 2.48 7.43 17.64
CA GLY A 65 2.13 8.76 17.15
C GLY A 65 1.20 9.55 18.08
N GLN A 66 0.26 8.88 18.77
CA GLN A 66 -0.66 9.51 19.73
C GLN A 66 0.06 10.17 20.93
N HIS A 67 1.30 9.78 21.24
CA HIS A 67 2.09 10.46 22.29
C HIS A 67 2.62 11.83 21.85
N PHE A 68 2.61 12.11 20.53
CA PHE A 68 3.17 13.34 19.94
C PHE A 68 2.13 14.06 19.07
N PRO A 69 1.06 14.59 19.68
CA PRO A 69 -0.01 15.24 18.93
C PRO A 69 0.52 16.43 18.11
N GLY A 70 0.11 16.50 16.85
CA GLY A 70 0.49 17.58 15.92
C GLY A 70 1.89 17.45 15.31
N LYS A 71 2.62 16.36 15.58
CA LYS A 71 3.94 16.09 15.01
C LYS A 71 3.91 14.86 14.09
N THR A 72 4.71 14.89 13.04
CA THR A 72 4.99 13.69 12.23
C THR A 72 6.10 12.85 12.84
N PHE A 73 6.26 11.63 12.33
CA PHE A 73 7.44 10.81 12.60
C PHE A 73 8.76 11.54 12.35
N TYR A 74 8.85 12.36 11.29
CA TYR A 74 10.07 13.09 10.96
C TYR A 74 10.48 14.12 12.03
N GLN A 75 9.51 14.56 12.84
CA GLN A 75 9.70 15.48 13.94
C GLN A 75 9.90 14.75 15.28
N TYR A 76 8.98 13.87 15.66
CA TYR A 76 9.04 13.24 16.98
C TYR A 76 10.14 12.19 17.10
N SER A 77 10.62 11.60 16.01
CA SER A 77 11.75 10.64 16.05
C SER A 77 13.00 11.29 16.66
N GLN A 78 13.28 12.56 16.31
CA GLN A 78 14.40 13.33 16.86
C GLN A 78 14.23 13.64 18.36
N GLU A 79 12.99 13.73 18.85
CA GLU A 79 12.69 13.93 20.27
C GLU A 79 12.89 12.65 21.08
N ILE A 80 12.58 11.49 20.50
CA ILE A 80 12.70 10.19 21.19
C ILE A 80 14.17 9.77 21.30
N VAL A 81 14.92 9.76 20.18
CA VAL A 81 16.29 9.19 20.12
C VAL A 81 17.39 10.22 19.93
N GLY A 82 17.06 11.52 19.91
CA GLY A 82 18.00 12.61 19.70
C GLY A 82 18.16 12.98 18.23
N LYS A 83 18.79 14.15 17.98
CA LYS A 83 18.86 14.79 16.67
C LYS A 83 19.49 13.91 15.60
N TRP A 84 20.66 13.31 15.86
CA TRP A 84 21.42 12.56 14.85
C TRP A 84 20.73 11.25 14.46
N ILE A 85 20.38 10.42 15.44
CA ILE A 85 19.72 9.13 15.19
C ILE A 85 18.32 9.36 14.61
N GLY A 86 17.54 10.28 15.16
CA GLY A 86 16.20 10.58 14.65
C GLY A 86 16.22 11.14 13.22
N TRP A 87 17.24 11.93 12.87
CA TRP A 87 17.43 12.41 11.51
C TRP A 87 17.73 11.25 10.53
N LEU A 88 18.59 10.30 10.92
CA LEU A 88 18.88 9.12 10.11
C LEU A 88 17.64 8.23 9.92
N LEU A 89 16.90 7.92 10.99
CA LEU A 89 15.66 7.13 10.90
C LEU A 89 14.62 7.81 10.00
N SER A 90 14.49 9.13 10.12
CA SER A 90 13.62 9.93 9.27
C SER A 90 14.03 9.86 7.80
N LEU A 91 15.33 9.93 7.51
CA LEU A 91 15.85 9.81 6.15
C LEU A 91 15.57 8.42 5.56
N LEU A 92 15.70 7.35 6.35
CA LEU A 92 15.35 5.99 5.91
C LEU A 92 13.87 5.87 5.53
N VAL A 93 12.97 6.50 6.30
CA VAL A 93 11.53 6.55 5.98
C VAL A 93 11.28 7.37 4.72
N VAL A 94 12.00 8.47 4.49
CA VAL A 94 11.94 9.22 3.23
C VAL A 94 12.38 8.34 2.05
N CYS A 95 13.50 7.63 2.17
CA CYS A 95 13.99 6.73 1.13
C CYS A 95 13.00 5.60 0.84
N TYR A 96 12.33 5.07 1.87
CA TYR A 96 11.26 4.09 1.71
C TYR A 96 10.12 4.64 0.86
N PHE A 97 9.53 5.79 1.24
CA PHE A 97 8.43 6.37 0.47
C PHE A 97 8.84 6.78 -0.94
N LEU A 98 10.10 7.18 -1.13
CA LEU A 98 10.65 7.48 -2.45
C LEU A 98 10.75 6.23 -3.33
N ALA A 99 11.24 5.11 -2.77
CA ALA A 99 11.30 3.82 -3.45
C ALA A 99 9.89 3.30 -3.77
N THR A 100 8.95 3.39 -2.84
CA THR A 100 7.54 3.03 -3.05
C THR A 100 6.92 3.87 -4.17
N SER A 101 7.19 5.17 -4.22
CA SER A 101 6.72 6.04 -5.30
C SER A 101 7.26 5.59 -6.68
N GLY A 102 8.56 5.30 -6.79
CA GLY A 102 9.18 4.74 -8.00
C GLY A 102 8.65 3.37 -8.41
N PHE A 103 8.41 2.49 -7.45
CA PHE A 103 7.81 1.17 -7.69
C PHE A 103 6.38 1.28 -8.23
N GLN A 104 5.56 2.16 -7.66
CA GLN A 104 4.16 2.32 -8.04
C GLN A 104 4.02 2.95 -9.42
N ILE A 105 4.79 4.00 -9.74
CA ILE A 105 4.75 4.60 -11.08
C ILE A 105 5.23 3.62 -12.15
N ARG A 106 6.24 2.78 -11.85
CA ARG A 106 6.70 1.73 -12.76
C ARG A 106 5.65 0.63 -12.94
N SER A 107 5.06 0.14 -11.84
CA SER A 107 4.03 -0.89 -11.86
C SER A 107 2.82 -0.45 -12.69
N MET A 108 2.37 0.78 -12.48
CA MET A 108 1.27 1.38 -13.21
C MET A 108 1.58 1.46 -14.71
N ALA A 109 2.79 1.90 -15.06
CA ALA A 109 3.19 2.03 -16.45
C ALA A 109 3.40 0.67 -17.14
N GLU A 110 3.85 -0.35 -16.43
CA GLU A 110 3.92 -1.75 -16.92
C GLU A 110 2.52 -2.28 -17.23
N VAL A 111 1.57 -2.14 -16.31
CA VAL A 111 0.17 -2.56 -16.53
C VAL A 111 -0.46 -1.77 -17.68
N THR A 112 -0.22 -0.46 -17.76
CA THR A 112 -0.73 0.36 -18.87
C THR A 112 -0.14 -0.09 -20.20
N SER A 113 1.16 -0.34 -20.26
CA SER A 113 1.83 -0.76 -21.49
C SER A 113 1.38 -2.14 -21.94
N LEU A 114 1.26 -3.11 -21.03
CA LEU A 114 0.90 -4.49 -21.35
C LEU A 114 -0.56 -4.65 -21.80
N PHE A 115 -1.47 -3.86 -21.24
CA PHE A 115 -2.91 -4.10 -21.42
C PHE A 115 -3.64 -3.02 -22.22
N LEU A 116 -3.12 -1.80 -22.28
CA LEU A 116 -3.81 -0.66 -22.92
C LEU A 116 -3.01 -0.05 -24.08
N LEU A 117 -1.70 0.11 -23.91
CA LEU A 117 -0.82 0.87 -24.81
C LEU A 117 0.38 0.04 -25.27
N GLU A 118 0.11 -1.12 -25.86
CA GLU A 118 1.14 -2.03 -26.35
C GLU A 118 2.05 -1.31 -27.37
N GLY A 119 3.37 -1.52 -27.25
CA GLY A 119 4.37 -0.87 -28.11
C GLY A 119 4.67 0.59 -27.78
N THR A 120 3.98 1.22 -26.82
CA THR A 120 4.29 2.59 -26.39
C THR A 120 5.54 2.62 -25.50
N PRO A 121 6.53 3.49 -25.77
CA PRO A 121 7.71 3.62 -24.93
C PRO A 121 7.38 3.97 -23.47
N MET A 122 8.04 3.31 -22.52
CA MET A 122 7.80 3.48 -21.08
C MET A 122 7.84 4.93 -20.58
N TRP A 123 8.75 5.74 -21.13
CA TRP A 123 8.90 7.14 -20.72
C TRP A 123 7.67 7.98 -21.10
N ALA A 124 7.02 7.66 -22.21
CA ALA A 124 5.84 8.36 -22.71
C ALA A 124 4.60 8.07 -21.85
N ILE A 125 4.57 6.90 -21.18
CA ILE A 125 3.55 6.54 -20.21
C ILE A 125 3.85 7.20 -18.85
N ILE A 126 5.09 7.09 -18.35
CA ILE A 126 5.45 7.56 -17.00
C ILE A 126 5.35 9.09 -16.85
N MET A 127 5.84 9.85 -17.84
CA MET A 127 5.95 11.32 -17.73
C MET A 127 4.61 12.02 -17.48
N PRO A 128 3.53 11.76 -18.25
CA PRO A 128 2.22 12.39 -17.99
C PRO A 128 1.71 12.16 -16.56
N PHE A 129 1.75 10.92 -16.08
CA PHE A 129 1.31 10.62 -14.72
C PHE A 129 2.21 11.28 -13.66
N MET A 130 3.51 11.37 -13.89
CA MET A 130 4.39 12.08 -12.97
C MET A 130 4.02 13.56 -12.83
N TRP A 131 3.75 14.25 -13.95
CA TRP A 131 3.32 15.64 -13.96
C TRP A 131 1.94 15.86 -13.34
N ILE A 132 0.98 14.98 -13.63
CA ILE A 132 -0.35 15.02 -13.01
C ILE A 132 -0.24 14.80 -11.49
N GLY A 133 0.62 13.86 -11.07
CA GLY A 133 0.87 13.62 -9.65
C GLY A 133 1.51 14.80 -8.95
N LEU A 134 2.47 15.48 -9.60
CA LEU A 134 3.05 16.73 -9.10
C LEU A 134 1.96 17.79 -8.91
N TYR A 135 1.11 18.00 -9.91
CA TYR A 135 0.01 18.95 -9.84
C TYR A 135 -0.93 18.63 -8.65
N LEU A 136 -1.26 17.36 -8.44
CA LEU A 136 -2.11 16.93 -7.33
C LEU A 136 -1.48 17.23 -5.96
N ILE A 137 -0.22 16.85 -5.75
CA ILE A 137 0.45 17.02 -4.44
C ILE A 137 0.73 18.49 -4.10
N MET A 138 0.83 19.36 -5.12
CA MET A 138 0.92 20.82 -4.90
C MET A 138 -0.33 21.37 -4.21
N GLY A 139 -1.48 20.71 -4.37
CA GLY A 139 -2.71 21.01 -3.64
C GLY A 139 -2.72 20.57 -2.16
N GLY A 140 -1.67 19.88 -1.70
CA GLY A 140 -1.56 19.39 -0.33
C GLY A 140 -2.31 18.08 -0.08
N ILE A 141 -2.34 17.65 1.19
CA ILE A 141 -2.91 16.35 1.57
C ILE A 141 -4.42 16.29 1.32
N ASN A 142 -5.14 17.41 1.45
CA ASN A 142 -6.58 17.46 1.19
C ASN A 142 -6.93 17.11 -0.26
N SER A 143 -6.13 17.54 -1.24
CA SER A 143 -6.35 17.22 -2.65
C SER A 143 -6.13 15.73 -2.92
N ILE A 144 -5.09 15.14 -2.33
CA ILE A 144 -4.82 13.70 -2.42
C ILE A 144 -5.98 12.90 -1.81
N VAL A 145 -6.43 13.28 -0.62
CA VAL A 145 -7.53 12.62 0.08
C VAL A 145 -8.83 12.70 -0.72
N ARG A 146 -9.15 13.84 -1.35
CA ARG A 146 -10.33 13.96 -2.22
C ARG A 146 -10.27 13.03 -3.42
N LEU A 147 -9.09 12.84 -4.01
CA LEU A 147 -8.91 11.85 -5.07
C LEU A 147 -9.23 10.44 -4.53
N PHE A 148 -8.73 10.10 -3.34
CA PHE A 148 -8.95 8.79 -2.75
C PHE A 148 -10.44 8.56 -2.37
N ASP A 149 -11.15 9.61 -1.94
CA ASP A 149 -12.59 9.59 -1.70
C ASP A 149 -13.39 9.29 -2.99
N ILE A 150 -12.86 9.63 -4.17
CA ILE A 150 -13.46 9.30 -5.47
C ILE A 150 -13.07 7.89 -5.91
N ILE A 151 -11.81 7.50 -5.74
CA ILE A 151 -11.29 6.19 -6.19
C ILE A 151 -11.95 5.04 -5.42
N LEU A 152 -12.16 5.17 -4.11
CA LEU A 152 -12.60 4.05 -3.29
C LEU A 152 -14.02 3.54 -3.62
N PRO A 153 -15.06 4.38 -3.73
CA PRO A 153 -16.40 3.90 -4.10
C PRO A 153 -16.43 3.21 -5.47
N ILE A 154 -15.70 3.76 -6.45
CA ILE A 154 -15.56 3.17 -7.79
C ILE A 154 -14.87 1.81 -7.68
N THR A 155 -13.81 1.72 -6.89
CA THR A 155 -13.10 0.47 -6.58
C THR A 155 -14.04 -0.57 -5.97
N ILE A 156 -14.86 -0.20 -4.99
CA ILE A 156 -15.80 -1.12 -4.35
C ILE A 156 -16.84 -1.62 -5.35
N LEU A 157 -17.47 -0.71 -6.10
CA LEU A 157 -18.49 -1.06 -7.08
C LEU A 157 -17.96 -2.07 -8.10
N VAL A 158 -16.79 -1.76 -8.65
CA VAL A 158 -16.20 -2.60 -9.68
C VAL A 158 -15.67 -3.92 -9.13
N PHE A 159 -15.08 -3.90 -7.94
CA PHE A 159 -14.67 -5.13 -7.26
C PHE A 159 -15.83 -6.09 -7.04
N LEU A 160 -16.98 -5.58 -6.59
CA LEU A 160 -18.19 -6.38 -6.38
C LEU A 160 -18.70 -6.97 -7.69
N LEU A 161 -18.70 -6.17 -8.76
CA LEU A 161 -19.14 -6.63 -10.06
C LEU A 161 -18.21 -7.72 -10.64
N VAL A 162 -16.90 -7.54 -10.53
CA VAL A 162 -15.92 -8.58 -10.94
C VAL A 162 -16.11 -9.85 -10.12
N SER A 163 -16.32 -9.72 -8.80
CA SER A 163 -16.53 -10.87 -7.93
C SER A 163 -17.83 -11.62 -8.29
N LEU A 164 -18.88 -10.91 -8.70
CA LEU A 164 -20.15 -11.49 -9.12
C LEU A 164 -20.02 -12.25 -10.45
N LEU A 165 -19.40 -11.64 -11.46
CA LEU A 165 -19.09 -12.30 -12.73
C LEU A 165 -18.20 -13.53 -12.51
N GLY A 166 -17.24 -13.38 -11.59
CA GLY A 166 -16.42 -14.39 -10.96
C GLY A 166 -17.08 -15.75 -10.72
N LEU A 167 -18.32 -15.73 -10.23
CA LEU A 167 -19.03 -16.93 -9.79
C LEU A 167 -19.37 -17.89 -10.94
N GLY A 168 -19.38 -17.41 -12.20
CA GLY A 168 -19.73 -18.23 -13.35
C GLY A 168 -18.75 -19.37 -13.66
N ILE A 169 -17.48 -19.23 -13.28
CA ILE A 169 -16.43 -20.25 -13.49
C ILE A 169 -15.83 -20.74 -12.16
N PHE A 170 -16.48 -20.43 -11.05
CA PHE A 170 -15.99 -20.78 -9.72
C PHE A 170 -16.30 -22.25 -9.41
N GLU A 171 -15.26 -23.03 -9.13
CA GLU A 171 -15.38 -24.42 -8.72
C GLU A 171 -14.96 -24.58 -7.25
N ILE A 172 -15.90 -24.94 -6.39
CA ILE A 172 -15.65 -25.05 -4.94
C ILE A 172 -14.62 -26.13 -4.59
N ASP A 173 -14.47 -27.15 -5.44
CA ASP A 173 -13.54 -28.25 -5.23
C ASP A 173 -12.08 -27.80 -5.36
N ASN A 174 -11.81 -26.70 -6.09
CA ASN A 174 -10.48 -26.09 -6.13
C ASN A 174 -10.04 -25.50 -4.78
N LEU A 175 -10.97 -25.31 -3.83
CA LEU A 175 -10.69 -24.87 -2.46
C LEU A 175 -10.58 -26.03 -1.46
N ARG A 176 -10.70 -27.27 -1.93
CA ARG A 176 -10.68 -28.48 -1.11
C ARG A 176 -9.49 -29.39 -1.46
N PRO A 177 -8.99 -30.18 -0.49
CA PRO A 177 -9.33 -30.15 0.93
C PRO A 177 -8.72 -28.94 1.65
N VAL A 178 -9.44 -28.40 2.64
CA VAL A 178 -8.93 -27.32 3.51
C VAL A 178 -8.00 -27.92 4.57
N LEU A 179 -6.78 -27.40 4.68
CA LEU A 179 -5.76 -27.88 5.63
C LEU A 179 -5.40 -29.36 5.43
N GLY A 180 -5.49 -29.88 4.20
CA GLY A 180 -5.16 -31.27 3.90
C GLY A 180 -3.70 -31.66 4.22
N LEU A 181 -2.78 -30.69 4.19
CA LEU A 181 -1.38 -30.85 4.59
C LEU A 181 -1.06 -30.24 5.97
N GLY A 182 -2.09 -29.99 6.80
CA GLY A 182 -1.96 -29.36 8.10
C GLY A 182 -1.73 -27.84 8.02
N VAL A 183 -1.28 -27.25 9.13
CA VAL A 183 -1.13 -25.78 9.25
C VAL A 183 0.20 -25.23 8.75
N THR A 184 1.22 -26.09 8.59
CA THR A 184 2.57 -25.66 8.19
C THR A 184 2.61 -24.88 6.87
N PRO A 185 1.91 -25.31 5.79
CA PRO A 185 1.85 -24.53 4.55
C PRO A 185 1.30 -23.12 4.75
N VAL A 186 0.23 -22.97 5.55
CA VAL A 186 -0.35 -21.66 5.90
C VAL A 186 0.69 -20.74 6.55
N LEU A 187 1.50 -21.27 7.47
CA LEU A 187 2.53 -20.49 8.16
C LEU A 187 3.61 -19.98 7.21
N ASN A 188 3.95 -20.74 6.16
CA ASN A 188 4.91 -20.32 5.13
C ASN A 188 4.41 -19.10 4.33
N GLY A 189 3.08 -18.93 4.20
CA GLY A 189 2.46 -17.78 3.55
C GLY A 189 2.40 -16.50 4.38
N ILE A 190 2.67 -16.56 5.69
CA ILE A 190 2.52 -15.40 6.59
C ILE A 190 3.41 -14.24 6.17
N LYS A 191 4.68 -14.50 5.86
CA LYS A 191 5.60 -13.43 5.47
C LYS A 191 5.07 -12.68 4.24
N THR A 192 4.77 -13.42 3.16
CA THR A 192 4.28 -12.83 1.90
C THR A 192 2.99 -12.05 2.10
N THR A 193 2.05 -12.59 2.88
CA THR A 193 0.76 -11.93 3.13
C THR A 193 0.92 -10.69 4.01
N THR A 194 1.74 -10.72 5.05
CA THR A 194 2.06 -9.52 5.84
C THR A 194 2.69 -8.44 4.97
N LEU A 195 3.57 -8.80 4.02
CA LEU A 195 4.14 -7.84 3.07
C LEU A 195 3.08 -7.24 2.13
N ALA A 196 2.08 -8.00 1.74
CA ALA A 196 0.99 -7.49 0.91
C ALA A 196 0.08 -6.48 1.64
N TYR A 197 0.06 -6.51 2.98
CA TYR A 197 -0.65 -5.52 3.81
C TYR A 197 0.23 -4.33 4.24
N THR A 198 1.39 -4.10 3.60
CA THR A 198 2.09 -2.83 3.80
C THR A 198 1.17 -1.66 3.46
N GLY A 199 1.22 -0.63 4.29
CA GLY A 199 0.37 0.54 4.18
C GLY A 199 0.01 1.21 5.51
N PRO A 200 -0.15 0.49 6.64
CA PRO A 200 -0.38 1.12 7.95
C PRO A 200 0.68 2.16 8.35
N GLU A 201 1.89 2.08 7.80
CA GLU A 201 2.97 3.06 8.00
C GLU A 201 2.60 4.49 7.58
N ILE A 202 1.60 4.67 6.69
CA ILE A 202 1.16 6.00 6.29
C ILE A 202 0.61 6.81 7.48
N MET A 203 0.17 6.13 8.55
CA MET A 203 -0.26 6.76 9.79
C MET A 203 0.85 7.51 10.53
N LEU A 204 2.13 7.24 10.23
CA LEU A 204 3.26 8.04 10.73
C LEU A 204 3.19 9.51 10.30
N ILE A 205 2.45 9.78 9.23
CA ILE A 205 2.25 11.09 8.64
C ILE A 205 0.80 11.55 8.86
N LEU A 206 -0.19 10.72 8.52
CA LEU A 206 -1.61 11.12 8.58
C LEU A 206 -2.07 11.59 9.95
N LEU A 207 -1.50 11.06 11.03
CA LEU A 207 -1.94 11.36 12.38
C LEU A 207 -1.82 12.86 12.73
N MET A 208 -0.86 13.59 12.15
CA MET A 208 -0.74 15.04 12.35
C MET A 208 -1.91 15.83 11.72
N PHE A 209 -2.49 15.30 10.63
CA PHE A 209 -3.52 15.96 9.84
C PHE A 209 -4.93 15.60 10.32
N MET A 210 -5.09 14.56 11.13
CA MET A 210 -6.40 14.15 11.64
C MET A 210 -7.01 15.23 12.54
N GLU A 211 -8.31 15.46 12.38
CA GLU A 211 -9.12 16.26 13.31
C GLU A 211 -9.25 15.58 14.68
N GLN A 212 -9.33 14.25 14.69
CA GLN A 212 -9.54 13.44 15.91
C GLN A 212 -8.47 12.34 16.03
N PRO A 213 -7.22 12.68 16.42
CA PRO A 213 -6.12 11.71 16.52
C PRO A 213 -6.39 10.57 17.52
N ASN A 214 -7.26 10.78 18.50
CA ASN A 214 -7.70 9.75 19.44
C ASN A 214 -8.42 8.57 18.75
N LYS A 215 -9.09 8.81 17.61
CA LYS A 215 -9.76 7.77 16.81
C LYS A 215 -8.82 7.06 15.82
N ALA A 216 -7.53 7.38 15.80
CA ALA A 216 -6.57 6.78 14.86
C ALA A 216 -6.46 5.25 14.97
N VAL A 217 -6.72 4.65 16.14
CA VAL A 217 -6.76 3.18 16.28
C VAL A 217 -7.93 2.60 15.48
N LYS A 218 -9.10 3.24 15.53
CA LYS A 218 -10.26 2.87 14.72
C LYS A 218 -9.94 3.00 13.22
N VAL A 219 -9.17 4.02 12.84
CA VAL A 219 -8.74 4.20 11.44
C VAL A 219 -7.95 2.99 10.96
N ILE A 220 -6.98 2.49 11.72
CA ILE A 220 -6.23 1.29 11.36
C ILE A 220 -7.12 0.06 11.35
N LEU A 221 -7.91 -0.19 12.39
CA LEU A 221 -8.72 -1.41 12.47
C LEU A 221 -9.70 -1.50 11.30
N VAL A 222 -10.45 -0.42 11.02
CA VAL A 222 -11.39 -0.39 9.89
C VAL A 222 -10.64 -0.34 8.55
N GLY A 223 -9.61 0.50 8.46
CA GLY A 223 -8.86 0.74 7.23
C GLY A 223 -8.06 -0.46 6.74
N VAL A 224 -7.65 -1.37 7.63
CA VAL A 224 -7.03 -2.66 7.26
C VAL A 224 -8.09 -3.75 7.04
N SER A 225 -9.22 -3.70 7.76
CA SER A 225 -10.29 -4.70 7.61
C SER A 225 -10.91 -4.70 6.22
N ILE A 226 -11.07 -3.53 5.60
CA ILE A 226 -11.64 -3.42 4.25
C ILE A 226 -10.73 -4.11 3.21
N PRO A 227 -9.44 -3.76 3.07
CA PRO A 227 -8.50 -4.50 2.22
C PRO A 227 -8.41 -5.99 2.57
N LEU A 228 -8.54 -6.35 3.85
CA LEU A 228 -8.55 -7.75 4.26
C LEU A 228 -9.72 -8.52 3.64
N ILE A 229 -10.93 -7.97 3.70
CA ILE A 229 -12.10 -8.55 3.04
C ILE A 229 -11.88 -8.66 1.53
N PHE A 230 -11.35 -7.59 0.89
CA PHE A 230 -11.05 -7.60 -0.54
C PHE A 230 -10.08 -8.71 -0.91
N TYR A 231 -8.95 -8.81 -0.22
CA TYR A 231 -7.93 -9.81 -0.54
C TYR A 231 -8.41 -11.24 -0.29
N VAL A 232 -9.15 -11.48 0.78
CA VAL A 232 -9.72 -12.82 1.04
C VAL A 232 -10.68 -13.20 -0.08
N ILE A 233 -11.60 -12.31 -0.47
CA ILE A 233 -12.53 -12.55 -1.58
C ILE A 233 -11.73 -12.78 -2.88
N THR A 234 -10.76 -11.93 -3.21
CA THR A 234 -9.93 -12.11 -4.41
C THR A 234 -9.24 -13.47 -4.43
N ILE A 235 -8.64 -13.89 -3.32
CA ILE A 235 -7.91 -15.15 -3.22
C ILE A 235 -8.85 -16.34 -3.40
N VAL A 236 -10.00 -16.31 -2.72
CA VAL A 236 -11.03 -17.34 -2.84
C VAL A 236 -11.52 -17.44 -4.28
N MET A 237 -11.84 -16.32 -4.92
CA MET A 237 -12.32 -16.28 -6.31
C MET A 237 -11.25 -16.76 -7.29
N VAL A 238 -10.03 -16.26 -7.18
CA VAL A 238 -8.93 -16.61 -8.09
C VAL A 238 -8.52 -18.08 -7.97
N ILE A 239 -8.37 -18.61 -6.75
CA ILE A 239 -8.04 -20.03 -6.56
C ILE A 239 -9.23 -20.92 -6.92
N GLY A 240 -10.45 -20.54 -6.54
CA GLY A 240 -11.66 -21.30 -6.87
C GLY A 240 -11.90 -21.41 -8.38
N SER A 241 -11.54 -20.37 -9.13
CA SER A 241 -11.71 -20.34 -10.59
C SER A 241 -10.53 -20.91 -11.38
N LEU A 242 -9.29 -20.75 -10.90
CA LEU A 242 -8.09 -21.10 -11.69
C LEU A 242 -7.26 -22.25 -11.09
N SER A 243 -7.62 -22.78 -9.91
CA SER A 243 -6.80 -23.71 -9.10
C SER A 243 -5.45 -23.15 -8.63
N VAL A 244 -4.83 -23.78 -7.63
CA VAL A 244 -3.50 -23.35 -7.12
C VAL A 244 -2.44 -23.42 -8.22
N ASP A 245 -2.40 -24.53 -8.97
CA ASP A 245 -1.41 -24.74 -10.03
C ASP A 245 -1.60 -23.77 -11.20
N GLY A 246 -2.85 -23.49 -11.57
CA GLY A 246 -3.15 -22.49 -12.60
C GLY A 246 -2.70 -21.10 -12.17
N VAL A 247 -2.96 -20.69 -10.92
CA VAL A 247 -2.62 -19.37 -10.40
C VAL A 247 -1.11 -19.10 -10.38
N VAL A 248 -0.29 -20.08 -9.99
CA VAL A 248 1.17 -19.93 -9.87
C VAL A 248 1.85 -19.64 -11.22
N THR A 249 1.24 -20.09 -12.33
CA THR A 249 1.78 -19.85 -13.68
C THR A 249 1.40 -18.50 -14.28
N ARG A 250 0.47 -17.76 -13.67
CA ARG A 250 -0.02 -16.47 -14.18
C ARG A 250 0.72 -15.30 -13.57
N THR A 251 1.12 -14.34 -14.42
CA THR A 251 1.80 -13.13 -13.96
C THR A 251 0.88 -12.23 -13.14
N TRP A 252 -0.35 -12.06 -13.59
CA TRP A 252 -1.38 -11.24 -12.95
C TRP A 252 -2.68 -12.04 -12.82
N PRO A 253 -2.77 -13.02 -11.90
CA PRO A 253 -3.89 -13.96 -11.86
C PRO A 253 -5.26 -13.30 -11.72
N THR A 254 -5.33 -12.19 -10.98
CA THR A 254 -6.58 -11.43 -10.82
C THR A 254 -7.03 -10.81 -12.13
N ILE A 255 -6.09 -10.30 -12.95
CA ILE A 255 -6.42 -9.78 -14.29
C ILE A 255 -6.86 -10.93 -15.19
N ASP A 256 -6.12 -12.05 -15.21
CA ASP A 256 -6.46 -13.23 -16.03
C ASP A 256 -7.84 -13.80 -15.68
N LEU A 257 -8.20 -13.81 -14.39
CA LEU A 257 -9.55 -14.14 -13.95
C LEU A 257 -10.59 -13.20 -14.59
N MET A 258 -10.34 -11.89 -14.61
CA MET A 258 -11.25 -10.90 -15.19
C MET A 258 -11.44 -11.10 -16.71
N ARG A 259 -10.38 -11.48 -17.44
CA ARG A 259 -10.47 -11.79 -18.89
C ARG A 259 -11.27 -13.06 -19.17
N SER A 260 -11.31 -13.99 -18.21
CA SER A 260 -11.97 -15.29 -18.39
C SER A 260 -13.51 -15.19 -18.47
N PHE A 261 -14.09 -14.03 -18.14
CA PHE A 261 -15.54 -13.76 -18.26
C PHE A 261 -15.93 -12.95 -19.48
N GLU A 262 -15.00 -12.62 -20.38
CA GLU A 262 -15.33 -11.85 -21.58
C GLU A 262 -16.25 -12.66 -22.51
N ILE A 263 -17.47 -12.16 -22.72
CA ILE A 263 -18.46 -12.75 -23.62
C ILE A 263 -18.38 -12.02 -24.97
N PRO A 264 -17.98 -12.70 -26.07
CA PRO A 264 -17.96 -12.11 -27.40
C PRO A 264 -19.36 -11.63 -27.82
N GLY A 265 -19.49 -10.39 -28.32
CA GLY A 265 -20.74 -9.86 -28.91
C GLY A 265 -21.60 -8.93 -28.03
N LEU A 266 -21.16 -8.60 -26.81
CA LEU A 266 -21.73 -7.50 -26.01
C LEU A 266 -21.09 -6.15 -26.43
N ILE A 267 -21.81 -5.03 -26.25
CA ILE A 267 -21.34 -3.66 -26.58
C ILE A 267 -19.97 -3.33 -25.91
N PHE A 268 -19.63 -4.02 -24.82
CA PHE A 268 -18.35 -3.93 -24.12
C PHE A 268 -17.52 -5.22 -24.32
N GLU A 269 -16.93 -5.40 -25.49
CA GLU A 269 -16.10 -6.58 -25.83
C GLU A 269 -14.79 -6.68 -25.00
N ARG A 270 -14.38 -5.59 -24.34
CA ARG A 270 -13.18 -5.53 -23.47
C ARG A 270 -13.51 -5.01 -22.08
N PHE A 271 -14.31 -5.78 -21.35
CA PHE A 271 -14.70 -5.43 -19.98
C PHE A 271 -13.46 -5.29 -19.08
N GLU A 272 -12.41 -6.07 -19.34
CA GLU A 272 -11.13 -6.00 -18.63
C GLU A 272 -10.50 -4.60 -18.62
N SER A 273 -10.62 -3.84 -19.72
CA SER A 273 -9.96 -2.54 -19.89
C SER A 273 -10.51 -1.52 -18.89
N LEU A 274 -11.82 -1.53 -18.65
CA LEU A 274 -12.47 -0.63 -17.70
C LEU A 274 -12.01 -0.91 -16.26
N LEU A 275 -11.81 -2.19 -15.95
CA LEU A 275 -11.39 -2.61 -14.63
C LEU A 275 -9.92 -2.24 -14.34
N LEU A 276 -9.07 -2.32 -15.36
CA LEU A 276 -7.66 -1.93 -15.30
C LEU A 276 -7.46 -0.45 -15.00
N VAL A 277 -8.33 0.42 -15.52
CA VAL A 277 -8.29 1.87 -15.25
C VAL A 277 -8.34 2.15 -13.75
N ILE A 278 -9.13 1.39 -12.99
CA ILE A 278 -9.27 1.59 -11.55
C ILE A 278 -8.00 1.17 -10.81
N TRP A 279 -7.34 0.11 -11.27
CA TRP A 279 -6.07 -0.32 -10.68
C TRP A 279 -4.93 0.62 -11.03
N ILE A 280 -4.93 1.17 -12.24
CA ILE A 280 -4.04 2.27 -12.62
C ILE A 280 -4.28 3.48 -11.69
N MET A 281 -5.53 3.84 -11.40
CA MET A 281 -5.88 4.90 -10.44
C MET A 281 -5.41 4.57 -9.01
N GLN A 282 -5.51 3.32 -8.55
CA GLN A 282 -5.01 2.89 -7.24
C GLN A 282 -3.49 2.99 -7.14
N MET A 283 -2.74 2.53 -8.16
CA MET A 283 -1.28 2.67 -8.18
C MET A 283 -0.87 4.15 -8.23
N PHE A 284 -1.59 4.98 -9.00
CA PHE A 284 -1.40 6.42 -9.04
C PHE A 284 -1.66 7.08 -7.67
N ALA A 285 -2.70 6.65 -6.95
CA ALA A 285 -2.99 7.11 -5.59
C ALA A 285 -1.83 6.83 -4.63
N ILE A 286 -1.27 5.62 -4.63
CA ILE A 286 -0.12 5.28 -3.78
C ILE A 286 1.13 6.06 -4.21
N TYR A 287 1.37 6.19 -5.52
CA TYR A 287 2.47 6.99 -6.07
C TYR A 287 2.45 8.42 -5.52
N THR A 288 1.30 9.10 -5.62
CA THR A 288 1.14 10.50 -5.19
C THR A 288 1.26 10.67 -3.69
N MET A 289 0.63 9.77 -2.90
CA MET A 289 0.73 9.82 -1.44
C MET A 289 2.14 9.53 -0.95
N SER A 290 2.87 8.60 -1.59
CA SER A 290 4.26 8.28 -1.26
C SER A 290 5.22 9.40 -1.64
N LEU A 291 5.03 10.04 -2.80
CA LEU A 291 5.79 11.23 -3.19
C LEU A 291 5.55 12.38 -2.19
N TYR A 292 4.29 12.65 -1.81
CA TYR A 292 3.98 13.66 -0.80
C TYR A 292 4.64 13.34 0.55
N ALA A 293 4.59 12.08 0.98
CA ALA A 293 5.21 11.62 2.22
C ALA A 293 6.74 11.83 2.24
N ALA A 294 7.43 11.53 1.14
CA ALA A 294 8.86 11.74 0.99
C ALA A 294 9.22 13.24 0.95
N ALA A 295 8.48 14.04 0.15
CA ALA A 295 8.69 15.48 0.05
C ALA A 295 8.47 16.20 1.39
N LEU A 296 7.42 15.83 2.13
CA LEU A 296 7.14 16.35 3.46
C LEU A 296 8.25 16.00 4.45
N GLY A 297 8.79 14.78 4.40
CA GLY A 297 9.89 14.35 5.25
C GLY A 297 11.17 15.16 5.02
N LEU A 298 11.57 15.36 3.76
CA LEU A 298 12.71 16.22 3.44
C LEU A 298 12.47 17.67 3.88
N ALA A 299 11.27 18.20 3.63
CA ALA A 299 10.91 19.55 4.06
C ALA A 299 11.06 19.76 5.57
N GLN A 300 10.64 18.77 6.37
CA GLN A 300 10.72 18.81 7.83
C GLN A 300 12.14 18.57 8.34
N LEU A 301 12.90 17.66 7.73
CA LEU A 301 14.30 17.40 8.09
C LEU A 301 15.21 18.61 7.84
N PHE A 302 15.04 19.26 6.69
CA PHE A 302 15.82 20.44 6.30
C PHE A 302 15.18 21.77 6.74
N LYS A 303 14.01 21.73 7.39
CA LYS A 303 13.24 22.91 7.82
C LYS A 303 12.96 23.92 6.70
N LYS A 304 12.76 23.44 5.47
CA LYS A 304 12.49 24.23 4.27
C LYS A 304 11.03 24.09 3.82
N SER A 305 10.64 24.84 2.79
CA SER A 305 9.33 24.64 2.14
C SER A 305 9.27 23.28 1.46
N ILE A 306 8.07 22.72 1.32
CA ILE A 306 7.86 21.41 0.67
C ILE A 306 8.03 21.48 -0.85
N HIS A 307 7.70 22.61 -1.47
CA HIS A 307 7.69 22.76 -2.94
C HIS A 307 9.02 22.37 -3.61
N PRO A 308 10.21 22.87 -3.20
CA PRO A 308 11.46 22.46 -3.84
C PRO A 308 11.70 20.94 -3.83
N PHE A 309 11.28 20.26 -2.76
CA PHE A 309 11.40 18.80 -2.66
C PHE A 309 10.39 18.06 -3.53
N MET A 310 9.19 18.61 -3.74
CA MET A 310 8.21 18.04 -4.68
C MET A 310 8.80 17.96 -6.10
N PHE A 311 9.44 19.04 -6.57
CA PHE A 311 10.10 19.05 -7.89
C PHE A 311 11.39 18.22 -7.89
N GLY A 312 12.24 18.38 -6.87
CA GLY A 312 13.55 17.74 -6.80
C GLY A 312 13.51 16.21 -6.70
N LEU A 313 12.40 15.63 -6.19
CA LEU A 313 12.24 14.19 -6.11
C LEU A 313 11.81 13.54 -7.44
N LEU A 314 11.22 14.30 -8.39
CA LEU A 314 10.73 13.72 -9.65
C LEU A 314 11.84 13.07 -10.48
N PRO A 315 12.99 13.70 -10.75
CA PRO A 315 14.06 13.04 -11.50
C PRO A 315 14.52 11.74 -10.84
N ILE A 316 14.55 11.71 -9.51
CA ILE A 316 14.98 10.52 -8.75
C ILE A 316 13.95 9.39 -8.91
N ILE A 317 12.66 9.69 -8.80
CA ILE A 317 11.58 8.73 -9.04
C ILE A 317 11.64 8.17 -10.46
N TYR A 318 11.87 9.04 -11.45
CA TYR A 318 12.00 8.62 -12.84
C TYR A 318 13.18 7.66 -13.02
N ILE A 319 14.34 7.97 -12.43
CA ILE A 319 15.51 7.08 -12.46
C ILE A 319 15.19 5.74 -11.80
N ILE A 320 14.58 5.74 -10.61
CA ILE A 320 14.18 4.50 -9.93
C ILE A 320 13.27 3.67 -10.84
N ALA A 321 12.25 4.28 -11.44
CA ALA A 321 11.34 3.59 -12.34
C ALA A 321 12.06 3.01 -13.57
N MET A 322 12.96 3.78 -14.19
CA MET A 322 13.70 3.35 -15.39
C MET A 322 14.79 2.31 -15.13
N THR A 323 15.28 2.19 -13.89
CA THR A 323 16.24 1.12 -13.53
C THR A 323 15.62 -0.27 -13.57
N LEU A 324 14.29 -0.37 -13.43
CA LEU A 324 13.53 -1.63 -13.46
C LEU A 324 13.26 -2.02 -14.91
N LYS A 325 14.10 -2.90 -15.48
CA LYS A 325 14.09 -3.21 -16.91
C LYS A 325 12.98 -4.17 -17.32
N ASN A 326 12.57 -5.07 -16.43
CA ASN A 326 11.55 -6.08 -16.70
C ASN A 326 10.67 -6.33 -15.47
N ILE A 327 9.62 -7.15 -15.65
CA ILE A 327 8.66 -7.48 -14.59
C ILE A 327 9.28 -8.26 -13.42
N ASN A 328 10.32 -9.06 -13.66
CA ASN A 328 11.01 -9.79 -12.60
C ASN A 328 11.79 -8.83 -11.69
N ASP A 329 12.45 -7.83 -12.27
CA ASP A 329 13.12 -6.76 -11.52
C ASP A 329 12.10 -5.95 -10.71
N LEU A 330 10.92 -5.68 -11.28
CA LEU A 330 9.83 -5.02 -10.59
C LEU A 330 9.37 -5.82 -9.36
N PHE A 331 9.13 -7.13 -9.49
CA PHE A 331 8.74 -7.98 -8.36
C PHE A 331 9.83 -8.09 -7.30
N LYS A 332 11.11 -8.26 -7.69
CA LYS A 332 12.24 -8.24 -6.75
C LYS A 332 12.34 -6.93 -5.98
N PHE A 333 12.11 -5.81 -6.66
CA PHE A 333 12.11 -4.49 -6.02
C PHE A 333 10.92 -4.32 -5.06
N GLY A 334 9.73 -4.83 -5.44
CA GLY A 334 8.56 -4.91 -4.56
C GLY A 334 8.83 -5.73 -3.30
N ASP A 335 9.45 -6.92 -3.43
CA ASP A 335 9.85 -7.75 -2.30
C ASP A 335 10.86 -7.03 -1.39
N MET A 336 11.82 -6.31 -1.98
CA MET A 336 12.80 -5.51 -1.23
C MET A 336 12.11 -4.39 -0.42
N ILE A 337 11.17 -3.67 -1.03
CA ILE A 337 10.36 -2.64 -0.36
C ILE A 337 9.56 -3.26 0.78
N GLY A 338 8.86 -4.37 0.55
CA GLY A 338 8.09 -5.06 1.56
C GLY A 338 8.95 -5.52 2.74
N ASN A 339 10.08 -6.19 2.47
CA ASN A 339 11.02 -6.60 3.52
C ASN A 339 11.50 -5.38 4.33
N THR A 340 11.85 -4.28 3.65
CA THR A 340 12.27 -3.03 4.30
C THR A 340 11.16 -2.45 5.19
N ALA A 341 9.91 -2.49 4.72
CA ALA A 341 8.75 -2.04 5.49
C ALA A 341 8.58 -2.85 6.80
N MET A 342 8.78 -4.16 6.74
CA MET A 342 8.68 -5.03 7.92
C MET A 342 9.69 -4.63 9.00
N PHE A 343 10.93 -4.29 8.62
CA PHE A 343 11.94 -3.78 9.57
C PHE A 343 11.63 -2.36 10.06
N LEU A 344 11.34 -1.42 9.14
CA LEU A 344 11.14 0.01 9.46
C LEU A 344 9.81 0.32 10.17
N PHE A 345 8.79 -0.52 9.99
CA PHE A 345 7.44 -0.25 10.51
C PHE A 345 6.90 -1.35 11.42
N GLY A 346 7.51 -2.54 11.41
CA GLY A 346 7.29 -3.55 12.45
C GLY A 346 8.17 -3.31 13.68
N LEU A 347 9.50 -3.35 13.50
CA LEU A 347 10.45 -3.32 14.62
C LEU A 347 10.71 -1.91 15.16
N GLN A 348 10.97 -0.94 14.27
CA GLN A 348 11.37 0.41 14.69
C GLN A 348 10.31 1.12 15.56
N PRO A 349 9.01 1.14 15.23
CA PRO A 349 8.00 1.80 16.09
C PRO A 349 7.90 1.13 17.47
N LEU A 350 8.07 -0.19 17.53
CA LEU A 350 8.10 -0.93 18.79
C LEU A 350 9.31 -0.52 19.64
N LEU A 351 10.50 -0.45 19.06
CA LEU A 351 11.72 0.01 19.73
C LEU A 351 11.57 1.45 20.25
N LEU A 352 11.04 2.37 19.43
CA LEU A 352 10.81 3.76 19.83
C LEU A 352 9.81 3.87 20.98
N LEU A 353 8.75 3.04 20.97
CA LEU A 353 7.75 2.99 22.03
C LEU A 353 8.37 2.46 23.34
N VAL A 354 9.24 1.45 23.27
CA VAL A 354 9.99 0.95 24.44
C VAL A 354 10.91 2.03 25.00
N ILE A 355 11.70 2.70 24.16
CA ILE A 355 12.60 3.80 24.57
C ILE A 355 11.80 4.92 25.25
N LEU A 356 10.65 5.29 24.69
CA LEU A 356 9.76 6.31 25.26
C LEU A 356 9.27 5.91 26.66
N ARG A 357 8.81 4.67 26.86
CA ARG A 357 8.37 4.17 28.16
C ARG A 357 9.49 4.16 29.19
N LEU A 358 10.71 3.79 28.79
CA LEU A 358 11.89 3.81 29.68
C LEU A 358 12.25 5.23 30.10
N LYS A 359 12.21 6.21 29.18
CA LYS A 359 12.43 7.63 29.51
C LYS A 359 11.32 8.20 30.39
N GLY A 360 10.06 7.89 30.12
CA GLY A 360 8.91 8.34 30.92
C GLY A 360 8.94 7.82 32.36
N ARG A 361 9.49 6.61 32.59
CA ARG A 361 9.74 6.09 33.95
C ARG A 361 10.85 6.83 34.68
N ARG A 362 11.91 7.25 33.99
CA ARG A 362 13.03 8.00 34.61
C ARG A 362 12.65 9.40 35.08
N HIS A 363 11.63 10.05 34.50
CA HIS A 363 11.12 11.33 34.98
C HIS A 363 10.21 11.24 36.22
N LYS A 364 9.67 10.05 36.54
CA LYS A 364 8.91 9.82 37.76
C LYS A 364 9.76 9.43 38.98
N ILE A 365 11.08 9.25 38.81
CA ILE A 365 12.01 8.73 39.85
C ILE A 365 12.99 9.82 40.33
N LYS A 366 12.83 11.08 39.92
CA LYS A 366 13.52 12.19 40.57
C LYS A 366 12.58 12.83 41.59
N PRO A 367 12.74 12.57 42.91
CA PRO A 367 12.05 13.30 43.96
C PRO A 367 12.44 14.78 43.97
#